data_AF-B8FIC5-F1
#
_entry.id   AF-B8FIC5-F1
#
_cell.length_a   1.000
_cell.length_b   1.000
_cell.length_c   1.000
_cell.angle_alpha   90.00
_cell.angle_beta   90.00
_cell.angle_gamma   90.00
#
_symmetry.space_group_name_H-M   'P 1'
#
loop_
_entity.id
_entity.type
_entity.pdbx_description
1 polymer ?
#
loop_
_entity_poly.entity_id
_entity_poly.type
_entity_poly.pdbx_seq_one_letter_code
_entity_poly.pdbx_strand_id
1 'polypeptide(L)'
;MSDPLRVAFAVEGPTDYIMLKEIVGSLLDERDFVPQVLKPEMSDAFRVNPGEDGGWPGVCRWCLQTTEQSEGNFSGHPLFVFHDVLIIQLDADVAGVTYGSGHTPDPFPGENTLPCEAPCPPASATTDRLRSVVLKWIGEDTVPPQTVFCIPSKALEAWALVGLYPDDATVQEGTIECRKKPEAILAGKSKKSKLVARKAKGAGKPMTYRKIVEKYKEAAPEFAANWNRVKEYCTEAVRFEEDFKDVLASLE
;
A
#
# COMPACT_ATOMS: atom_id res chain seq x y z
N MET A 1 23.60 -21.21 5.37
CA MET A 1 22.33 -20.46 5.30
C MET A 1 22.72 -19.00 5.20
N SER A 2 22.26 -18.30 4.18
CA SER A 2 22.42 -16.86 4.05
C SER A 2 21.72 -16.16 5.21
N ASP A 3 22.18 -14.96 5.59
CA ASP A 3 21.47 -14.14 6.56
C ASP A 3 20.04 -13.83 6.07
N PRO A 4 19.05 -13.77 6.98
CA PRO A 4 17.67 -13.50 6.62
C PRO A 4 17.54 -12.10 6.01
N LEU A 5 16.69 -11.96 4.99
CA LEU A 5 16.44 -10.68 4.34
C LEU A 5 15.69 -9.73 5.29
N ARG A 6 16.16 -8.50 5.48
CA ARG A 6 15.52 -7.52 6.38
C ARG A 6 14.63 -6.60 5.56
N VAL A 7 13.31 -6.75 5.69
CA VAL A 7 12.33 -6.03 4.87
C VAL A 7 11.57 -5.03 5.72
N ALA A 8 11.72 -3.75 5.43
CA ALA A 8 10.97 -2.66 6.01
C ALA A 8 9.64 -2.40 5.27
N PHE A 9 8.61 -2.00 6.00
CA PHE A 9 7.27 -1.72 5.47
C PHE A 9 6.77 -0.38 5.98
N ALA A 10 6.57 0.60 5.10
CA ALA A 10 5.80 1.81 5.35
C ALA A 10 4.44 1.69 4.65
N VAL A 11 3.39 1.38 5.41
CA VAL A 11 2.10 0.90 4.89
C VAL A 11 0.94 1.68 5.49
N GLU A 12 -0.15 1.84 4.74
CA GLU A 12 -1.31 2.61 5.19
C GLU A 12 -2.01 1.96 6.40
N GLY A 13 -2.16 0.64 6.34
CA GLY A 13 -3.06 -0.08 7.23
C GLY A 13 -2.52 -1.42 7.69
N PRO A 14 -3.01 -1.91 8.85
CA PRO A 14 -2.59 -3.21 9.38
C PRO A 14 -3.02 -4.38 8.48
N THR A 15 -4.15 -4.27 7.78
CA THR A 15 -4.62 -5.31 6.85
C THR A 15 -3.77 -5.35 5.59
N ASP A 16 -3.30 -4.20 5.12
CA ASP A 16 -2.48 -4.09 3.92
C ASP A 16 -1.09 -4.67 4.20
N TYR A 17 -0.52 -4.38 5.37
CA TYR A 17 0.67 -5.05 5.88
C TYR A 17 0.53 -6.58 5.94
N ILE A 18 -0.57 -7.09 6.51
CA ILE A 18 -0.79 -8.54 6.64
C ILE A 18 -0.74 -9.22 5.26
N MET A 19 -1.43 -8.65 4.28
CA MET A 19 -1.48 -9.20 2.93
C MET A 19 -0.12 -9.11 2.23
N LEU A 20 0.54 -7.95 2.31
CA LEU A 20 1.85 -7.74 1.70
C LEU A 20 2.94 -8.61 2.31
N LYS A 21 2.92 -8.80 3.63
CA LYS A 21 3.88 -9.69 4.30
C LYS A 21 3.78 -11.11 3.76
N GLU A 22 2.57 -11.64 3.58
CA GLU A 22 2.37 -12.98 3.03
C GLU A 22 2.77 -13.05 1.54
N ILE A 23 2.49 -12.01 0.74
CA ILE A 23 2.99 -11.95 -0.66
C ILE A 23 4.52 -11.96 -0.68
N VAL A 24 5.17 -11.08 0.09
CA VAL A 24 6.64 -11.00 0.14
C VAL A 24 7.23 -12.34 0.56
N GLY A 25 6.64 -13.00 1.56
CA GLY A 25 7.07 -14.33 1.97
C GLY A 25 6.94 -15.38 0.86
N SER A 26 5.87 -15.33 0.05
CA SER A 26 5.69 -16.27 -1.06
C SER A 26 6.62 -15.99 -2.25
N LEU A 27 7.10 -14.76 -2.42
CA LEU A 27 8.04 -14.38 -3.48
C LEU A 27 9.50 -14.74 -3.16
N LEU A 28 9.80 -15.15 -1.93
CA LEU A 28 11.17 -15.40 -1.47
C LEU A 28 11.60 -16.88 -1.55
N ASP A 29 10.80 -17.77 -2.15
CA ASP A 29 11.15 -19.17 -2.43
C ASP A 29 11.92 -19.87 -1.28
N GLU A 30 11.34 -19.86 -0.07
CA GLU A 30 11.87 -20.42 1.19
C GLU A 30 12.99 -19.62 1.89
N ARG A 31 13.46 -18.50 1.33
CA ARG A 31 14.39 -17.60 2.04
C ARG A 31 13.70 -16.92 3.21
N ASP A 32 14.28 -17.08 4.40
CA ASP A 32 13.82 -16.38 5.61
C ASP A 32 13.95 -14.86 5.46
N PHE A 33 12.99 -14.14 6.03
CA PHE A 33 13.05 -12.68 6.13
C PHE A 33 12.52 -12.15 7.47
N VAL A 34 13.07 -11.02 7.89
CA VAL A 34 12.70 -10.29 9.09
C VAL A 34 11.87 -9.07 8.68
N PRO A 35 10.54 -9.09 8.86
CA PRO A 35 9.69 -7.94 8.56
C PRO A 35 9.72 -6.90 9.69
N GLN A 36 9.86 -5.63 9.32
CA GLN A 36 9.74 -4.50 10.24
C GLN A 36 8.75 -3.46 9.71
N VAL A 37 7.70 -3.17 10.48
CA VAL A 37 6.77 -2.07 10.16
C VAL A 37 7.35 -0.75 10.65
N LEU A 38 7.49 0.20 9.74
CA LEU A 38 7.93 1.55 10.01
C LEU A 38 6.72 2.45 10.24
N LYS A 39 6.87 3.38 11.19
CA LYS A 39 5.85 4.36 11.56
C LYS A 39 6.52 5.71 11.81
N PRO A 40 5.81 6.83 11.61
CA PRO A 40 6.35 8.13 11.95
C PRO A 40 6.71 8.21 13.44
N GLU A 41 7.75 8.97 13.76
CA GLU A 41 8.12 9.24 15.15
C GLU A 41 7.06 10.14 15.79
N MET A 42 6.50 9.68 16.91
CA MET A 42 5.52 10.44 17.70
C MET A 42 6.29 11.34 18.66
N SER A 43 6.50 12.61 18.30
CA SER A 43 6.91 13.63 19.28
C SER A 43 5.67 14.16 20.02
N ASP A 44 5.86 14.65 21.25
CA ASP A 44 4.78 15.29 22.03
C ASP A 44 4.15 16.50 21.32
N ALA A 45 4.85 17.09 20.33
CA ALA A 45 4.35 18.18 19.48
C ALA A 45 3.43 17.71 18.34
N PHE A 46 3.43 16.41 18.02
CA PHE A 46 2.60 15.79 16.98
C PHE A 46 1.58 14.79 17.58
N ARG A 47 1.08 15.04 18.80
CA ARG A 47 -0.03 14.26 19.39
C ARG A 47 -1.26 14.32 18.48
N VAL A 48 -1.37 13.36 17.58
CA VAL A 48 -2.59 13.03 16.86
C VAL A 48 -3.50 12.25 17.82
N ASN A 49 -4.81 12.39 17.67
CA ASN A 49 -5.74 11.62 18.47
C ASN A 49 -5.59 10.12 18.15
N PRO A 50 -5.86 9.21 19.11
CA PRO A 50 -5.88 7.78 18.83
C PRO A 50 -6.81 7.45 17.64
N GLY A 51 -6.24 6.90 16.56
CA GLY A 51 -6.96 6.60 15.30
C GLY A 51 -6.68 7.55 14.15
N GLU A 52 -5.80 8.53 14.37
CA GLU A 52 -5.41 9.60 13.44
C GLU A 52 -3.95 9.36 12.93
N ASP A 53 -3.31 8.27 13.39
CA ASP A 53 -1.94 7.81 13.08
C ASP A 53 -1.87 6.77 11.95
N GLY A 54 -3.00 6.50 11.27
CA GLY A 54 -3.11 5.47 10.24
C GLY A 54 -3.58 6.00 8.89
N GLY A 55 -3.48 5.16 7.86
CA GLY A 55 -3.80 5.50 6.47
C GLY A 55 -2.65 6.21 5.76
N TRP A 56 -2.92 6.65 4.54
CA TRP A 56 -1.96 7.40 3.71
C TRP A 56 -1.29 8.61 4.38
N PRO A 57 -1.92 9.38 5.30
CA PRO A 57 -1.24 10.49 5.98
C PRO A 57 -0.06 10.04 6.83
N GLY A 58 -0.16 8.85 7.44
CA GLY A 58 0.92 8.26 8.22
C GLY A 58 2.12 7.88 7.36
N VAL A 59 1.86 7.33 6.16
CA VAL A 59 2.90 7.01 5.17
C VAL A 59 3.59 8.28 4.67
N CYS A 60 2.81 9.30 4.27
CA CYS A 60 3.32 10.61 3.86
C CYS A 60 4.21 11.24 4.94
N ARG A 61 3.73 11.28 6.20
CA ARG A 61 4.49 11.85 7.31
C ARG A 61 5.79 11.09 7.57
N TRP A 62 5.75 9.76 7.54
CA TRP A 62 6.94 8.95 7.71
C TRP A 62 7.97 9.25 6.60
N CYS A 63 7.55 9.31 5.34
CA CYS A 63 8.43 9.68 4.23
C CYS A 63 9.07 11.06 4.43
N LEU A 64 8.29 12.07 4.79
CA LEU A 64 8.80 13.43 5.00
C LEU A 64 9.78 13.51 6.17
N GLN A 65 9.45 12.87 7.31
CA GLN A 65 10.33 12.83 8.49
C GLN A 65 11.65 12.13 8.18
N THR A 66 11.60 10.97 7.51
CA THR A 66 12.80 10.23 7.14
C THR A 66 13.67 11.03 6.16
N THR A 67 13.07 11.74 5.21
CA THR A 67 13.79 12.63 4.28
C THR A 67 14.46 13.79 5.00
N GLU A 68 13.79 14.40 5.97
CA GLU A 68 14.36 15.47 6.80
C GLU A 68 15.56 14.96 7.63
N GLN A 69 15.49 13.73 8.13
CA GLN A 69 16.56 13.07 8.88
C GLN A 69 17.80 12.72 8.02
N SER A 70 17.65 12.62 6.69
CA SER A 70 18.74 12.30 5.75
C SER A 70 19.17 13.48 4.87
N GLU A 71 19.08 14.71 5.38
CA GLU A 71 19.53 15.92 4.69
C GLU A 71 18.85 16.14 3.32
N GLY A 72 17.66 15.58 3.11
CA GLY A 72 16.80 15.87 1.95
C GLY A 72 16.71 14.78 0.89
N ASN A 73 17.37 13.62 1.02
CA ASN A 73 17.18 12.47 0.11
C ASN A 73 17.18 11.14 0.85
N PHE A 74 16.43 10.16 0.36
CA PHE A 74 16.29 8.86 1.02
C PHE A 74 17.52 7.97 0.88
N SER A 75 18.21 8.04 -0.26
CA SER A 75 19.31 7.12 -0.62
C SER A 75 20.49 7.18 0.35
N GLY A 76 20.69 8.31 1.05
CA GLY A 76 21.70 8.45 2.11
C GLY A 76 21.25 8.03 3.52
N HIS A 77 19.99 7.62 3.70
CA HIS A 77 19.44 7.40 5.03
C HIS A 77 19.98 6.11 5.69
N PRO A 78 20.38 6.12 6.98
CA PRO A 78 20.88 4.94 7.69
C PRO A 78 19.92 3.73 7.76
N LEU A 79 18.65 3.92 7.39
CA LEU A 79 17.64 2.85 7.28
C LEU A 79 18.17 1.68 6.45
N PHE A 80 18.86 1.97 5.35
CA PHE A 80 19.37 0.98 4.41
C PHE A 80 20.61 0.23 4.91
N VAL A 81 21.22 0.65 6.03
CA VAL A 81 22.21 -0.15 6.75
C VAL A 81 21.53 -1.32 7.48
N PHE A 82 20.31 -1.10 7.97
CA PHE A 82 19.57 -2.04 8.80
C PHE A 82 18.54 -2.86 8.02
N HIS A 83 18.22 -2.46 6.79
CA HIS A 83 17.22 -3.10 5.94
C HIS A 83 17.78 -3.28 4.54
N ASP A 84 17.49 -4.45 3.97
CA ASP A 84 17.90 -4.80 2.62
C ASP A 84 16.89 -4.28 1.60
N VAL A 85 15.59 -4.26 1.97
CA VAL A 85 14.48 -3.78 1.14
C VAL A 85 13.54 -2.90 1.95
N LEU A 86 13.08 -1.80 1.36
CA LEU A 86 11.99 -0.96 1.84
C LEU A 86 10.79 -1.08 0.90
N ILE A 87 9.62 -1.42 1.44
CA ILE A 87 8.35 -1.39 0.72
C ILE A 87 7.52 -0.21 1.23
N ILE A 88 7.17 0.70 0.32
CA ILE A 88 6.21 1.79 0.58
C ILE A 88 4.88 1.42 -0.09
N GLN A 89 3.84 1.25 0.70
CA GLN A 89 2.49 0.94 0.20
C GLN A 89 1.56 2.13 0.35
N LEU A 90 0.82 2.39 -0.73
CA LEU A 90 -0.22 3.41 -0.81
C LEU A 90 -1.31 2.95 -1.77
N ASP A 91 -2.58 3.11 -1.43
CA ASP A 91 -3.69 2.91 -2.37
C ASP A 91 -3.84 4.15 -3.26
N ALA A 92 -4.09 3.98 -4.57
CA ALA A 92 -4.16 5.14 -5.48
C ALA A 92 -5.46 5.95 -5.40
N ASP A 93 -6.37 5.65 -4.47
CA ASP A 93 -7.48 6.55 -4.14
C ASP A 93 -7.00 7.87 -3.52
N VAL A 94 -5.81 7.88 -2.92
CA VAL A 94 -5.10 9.08 -2.43
C VAL A 94 -4.88 10.12 -3.53
N ALA A 95 -4.70 9.68 -4.77
CA ALA A 95 -4.56 10.58 -5.91
C ALA A 95 -5.80 11.47 -6.13
N GLY A 96 -6.96 11.07 -5.62
CA GLY A 96 -8.22 11.81 -5.75
C GLY A 96 -8.46 12.85 -4.64
N VAL A 97 -7.55 12.98 -3.67
CA VAL A 97 -7.75 13.84 -2.49
C VAL A 97 -6.68 14.93 -2.36
N THR A 98 -6.86 15.84 -1.39
CA THR A 98 -5.87 16.87 -1.04
C THR A 98 -5.18 16.54 0.29
N TYR A 99 -4.00 17.10 0.56
CA TYR A 99 -3.33 16.90 1.85
C TYR A 99 -4.21 17.26 3.07
N GLY A 100 -4.98 18.34 2.94
CA GLY A 100 -5.91 18.80 3.98
C GLY A 100 -6.99 17.77 4.34
N SER A 101 -7.40 16.91 3.41
CA SER A 101 -8.37 15.83 3.69
C SER A 101 -7.82 14.74 4.60
N GLY A 102 -6.49 14.57 4.62
CA GLY A 102 -5.76 13.69 5.53
C GLY A 102 -5.25 14.41 6.77
N HIS A 103 -5.73 15.64 7.05
CA HIS A 103 -5.25 16.48 8.15
C HIS A 103 -3.73 16.67 8.15
N THR A 104 -3.12 16.65 6.97
CA THR A 104 -1.68 16.83 6.77
C THR A 104 -1.46 18.18 6.08
N PRO A 105 -0.56 19.05 6.57
CA PRO A 105 -0.17 20.25 5.83
C PRO A 105 0.37 19.88 4.45
N ASP A 106 0.12 20.72 3.45
CA ASP A 106 0.72 20.53 2.12
C ASP A 106 2.24 20.71 2.21
N PRO A 107 3.05 19.65 1.98
CA PRO A 107 4.50 19.75 2.05
C PRO A 107 5.10 20.51 0.86
N PHE A 108 4.36 20.67 -0.24
CA PHE A 108 4.85 21.28 -1.48
C PHE A 108 3.93 22.41 -1.95
N PRO A 109 3.77 23.48 -1.15
CA PRO A 109 2.84 24.55 -1.45
C PRO A 109 3.18 25.20 -2.81
N GLY A 110 2.21 25.16 -3.73
CA GLY A 110 2.34 25.72 -5.08
C GLY A 110 2.71 24.72 -6.18
N GLU A 111 3.07 23.48 -5.84
CA GLU A 111 3.44 22.45 -6.82
C GLU A 111 2.28 21.56 -7.28
N ASN A 112 1.11 21.67 -6.66
CA ASN A 112 -0.10 20.90 -6.98
C ASN A 112 0.16 19.38 -7.12
N THR A 113 0.87 18.78 -6.16
CA THR A 113 1.19 17.35 -6.19
C THR A 113 -0.04 16.47 -5.95
N LEU A 114 -0.97 16.89 -5.09
CA LEU A 114 -2.27 16.25 -4.89
C LEU A 114 -3.41 17.28 -5.04
N PRO A 115 -4.55 16.91 -5.66
CA PRO A 115 -4.87 15.63 -6.29
C PRO A 115 -4.15 15.43 -7.64
N CYS A 116 -3.81 14.19 -7.95
CA CYS A 116 -3.15 13.79 -9.21
C CYS A 116 -3.89 12.68 -9.98
N GLU A 117 -5.13 12.32 -9.59
CA GLU A 117 -5.90 11.24 -10.22
C GLU A 117 -6.04 11.44 -11.75
N ALA A 118 -5.97 10.32 -12.49
CA ALA A 118 -6.22 10.27 -13.92
C ALA A 118 -7.30 9.22 -14.24
N PRO A 119 -7.92 9.27 -15.42
CA PRO A 119 -8.87 8.24 -15.85
C PRO A 119 -8.24 6.84 -15.81
N CYS A 120 -9.03 5.85 -15.37
CA CYS A 120 -8.68 4.43 -15.35
C CYS A 120 -9.76 3.69 -16.14
N PRO A 121 -9.42 2.84 -17.14
CA PRO A 121 -8.08 2.35 -17.50
C PRO A 121 -7.21 3.31 -18.36
N PRO A 122 -5.87 3.13 -18.39
CA PRO A 122 -5.13 2.08 -17.66
C PRO A 122 -4.91 2.42 -16.18
N ALA A 123 -4.67 1.40 -15.36
CA ALA A 123 -4.35 1.53 -13.94
C ALA A 123 -3.16 2.46 -13.67
N SER A 124 -2.12 2.31 -14.51
CA SER A 124 -0.88 3.06 -14.47
C SER A 124 -1.05 4.57 -14.60
N ALA A 125 -2.11 5.05 -15.27
CA ALA A 125 -2.32 6.49 -15.47
C ALA A 125 -2.42 7.27 -14.15
N THR A 126 -2.99 6.66 -13.11
CA THR A 126 -3.02 7.24 -11.76
C THR A 126 -1.80 6.84 -10.94
N THR A 127 -1.40 5.56 -10.97
CA THR A 127 -0.32 5.08 -10.10
C THR A 127 1.03 5.69 -10.47
N ASP A 128 1.34 5.91 -11.75
CA ASP A 128 2.58 6.58 -12.17
C ASP A 128 2.68 7.99 -11.60
N ARG A 129 1.58 8.75 -11.66
CA ARG A 129 1.52 10.11 -11.08
C ARG A 129 1.71 10.07 -9.57
N LEU A 130 1.08 9.10 -8.90
CA LEU A 130 1.21 8.94 -7.46
C LEU A 130 2.61 8.48 -7.05
N ARG A 131 3.28 7.63 -7.85
CA ARG A 131 4.69 7.27 -7.64
C ARG A 131 5.59 8.51 -7.71
N SER A 132 5.35 9.43 -8.65
CA SER A 132 6.06 10.72 -8.69
C SER A 132 5.80 11.58 -7.44
N VAL A 133 4.60 11.53 -6.86
CA VAL A 133 4.30 12.21 -5.59
C VAL A 133 5.05 11.56 -4.42
N VAL A 134 5.06 10.23 -4.35
CA VAL A 134 5.81 9.50 -3.32
C VAL A 134 7.32 9.76 -3.43
N LEU A 135 7.86 9.81 -4.65
CA LEU A 135 9.24 10.21 -4.91
C LEU A 135 9.57 11.58 -4.33
N LYS A 136 8.70 12.57 -4.52
CA LYS A 136 8.83 13.88 -3.87
C LYS A 136 8.78 13.77 -2.34
N TRP A 137 7.90 12.96 -1.77
CA TRP A 137 7.85 12.75 -0.31
C TRP A 137 9.13 12.19 0.27
N ILE A 138 9.87 11.39 -0.51
CA ILE A 138 11.15 10.79 -0.11
C ILE A 138 12.38 11.59 -0.58
N GLY A 139 12.18 12.75 -1.21
CA GLY A 139 13.26 13.62 -1.68
C GLY A 139 14.07 13.04 -2.84
N GLU A 140 13.47 12.24 -3.70
CA GLU A 140 14.15 11.53 -4.79
C GLU A 140 13.51 11.82 -6.16
N ASP A 141 14.30 11.78 -7.22
CA ASP A 141 13.81 11.90 -8.60
C ASP A 141 13.53 10.51 -9.23
N THR A 142 14.17 9.46 -8.72
CA THR A 142 14.04 8.07 -9.17
C THR A 142 13.92 7.14 -7.97
N VAL A 143 13.30 5.98 -8.15
CA VAL A 143 13.14 5.00 -7.06
C VAL A 143 14.53 4.58 -6.55
N PRO A 144 14.83 4.72 -5.24
CA PRO A 144 16.11 4.27 -4.70
C PRO A 144 16.31 2.77 -4.89
N PRO A 145 17.57 2.29 -5.07
CA PRO A 145 17.84 0.89 -5.44
C PRO A 145 17.27 -0.17 -4.50
N GLN A 146 17.08 0.15 -3.22
CA GLN A 146 16.55 -0.77 -2.19
C GLN A 146 15.07 -0.54 -1.90
N THR A 147 14.36 0.24 -2.72
CA THR A 147 12.97 0.65 -2.47
C THR A 147 12.02 0.08 -3.51
N VAL A 148 10.88 -0.40 -3.05
CA VAL A 148 9.79 -0.93 -3.88
C VAL A 148 8.51 -0.17 -3.53
N PHE A 149 7.81 0.32 -4.53
CA PHE A 149 6.48 0.91 -4.32
C PHE A 149 5.40 -0.12 -4.62
N CYS A 150 4.50 -0.32 -3.66
CA CYS A 150 3.28 -1.09 -3.83
C CYS A 150 2.09 -0.14 -3.93
N ILE A 151 1.66 0.18 -5.15
CA ILE A 151 0.53 1.10 -5.37
C ILE A 151 -0.59 0.43 -6.18
N PRO A 152 -1.57 -0.23 -5.54
CA PRO A 152 -2.78 -0.69 -6.21
C PRO A 152 -3.58 0.50 -6.76
N SER A 153 -4.12 0.40 -7.99
CA SER A 153 -4.72 1.57 -8.70
C SER A 153 -5.90 2.26 -8.01
N LYS A 154 -6.67 1.52 -7.20
CA LYS A 154 -7.73 2.10 -6.37
C LYS A 154 -7.61 1.67 -4.92
N ALA A 155 -7.54 0.37 -4.67
CA ALA A 155 -7.29 -0.17 -3.35
C ALA A 155 -6.76 -1.60 -3.43
N LEU A 156 -5.96 -2.01 -2.43
CA LEU A 156 -5.49 -3.40 -2.28
C LEU A 156 -6.66 -4.41 -2.22
N GLU A 157 -7.84 -3.98 -1.78
CA GLU A 157 -9.06 -4.78 -1.81
C GLU A 157 -9.44 -5.31 -3.20
N ALA A 158 -9.05 -4.63 -4.29
CA ALA A 158 -9.24 -5.15 -5.63
C ALA A 158 -8.41 -6.43 -5.87
N TRP A 159 -7.16 -6.44 -5.41
CA TRP A 159 -6.31 -7.63 -5.46
C TRP A 159 -6.90 -8.75 -4.61
N ALA A 160 -7.35 -8.42 -3.38
CA ALA A 160 -8.01 -9.38 -2.50
C ALA A 160 -9.26 -10.01 -3.13
N LEU A 161 -10.05 -9.23 -3.89
CA LEU A 161 -11.19 -9.77 -4.63
C LEU A 161 -10.78 -10.82 -5.66
N VAL A 162 -9.73 -10.55 -6.44
CA VAL A 162 -9.22 -11.47 -7.45
C VAL A 162 -8.68 -12.76 -6.82
N GLY A 163 -7.86 -12.63 -5.78
CA GLY A 163 -7.17 -13.76 -5.16
C GLY A 163 -8.06 -14.64 -4.29
N LEU A 164 -9.14 -14.11 -3.71
CA LEU A 164 -9.97 -14.84 -2.74
C LEU A 164 -11.41 -15.12 -3.21
N TYR A 165 -11.85 -14.48 -4.30
CA TYR A 165 -13.21 -14.67 -4.83
C TYR A 165 -13.19 -14.81 -6.36
N PRO A 166 -12.56 -15.87 -6.89
CA PRO A 166 -12.32 -16.06 -8.31
C PRO A 166 -13.61 -16.05 -9.16
N ASP A 167 -14.71 -16.54 -8.61
CA ASP A 167 -16.01 -16.66 -9.28
C ASP A 167 -16.89 -15.41 -9.16
N ASP A 168 -16.40 -14.33 -8.53
CA ASP A 168 -17.17 -13.10 -8.48
C ASP A 168 -17.27 -12.46 -9.86
N ALA A 169 -18.50 -12.17 -10.29
CA ALA A 169 -18.78 -11.57 -11.59
C ALA A 169 -17.98 -10.27 -11.83
N THR A 170 -17.68 -9.51 -10.77
CA THR A 170 -16.91 -8.26 -10.85
C THR A 170 -15.45 -8.46 -11.25
N VAL A 171 -14.87 -9.63 -10.93
CA VAL A 171 -13.50 -10.00 -11.35
C VAL A 171 -13.49 -10.30 -12.85
N GLN A 172 -14.57 -10.91 -13.36
CA GLN A 172 -14.70 -11.33 -14.76
C GLN A 172 -14.92 -10.16 -15.74
N GLU A 173 -15.20 -8.94 -15.24
CA GLU A 173 -15.37 -7.73 -16.06
C GLU A 173 -14.03 -7.15 -16.59
N GLY A 174 -12.87 -7.68 -16.16
CA GLY A 174 -11.56 -7.35 -16.75
C GLY A 174 -10.98 -5.98 -16.38
N THR A 175 -11.66 -5.19 -15.54
CA THR A 175 -11.19 -3.86 -15.07
C THR A 175 -11.24 -3.72 -13.55
N ILE A 176 -11.07 -4.83 -12.83
CA ILE A 176 -11.25 -4.91 -11.37
C ILE A 176 -10.33 -3.93 -10.61
N GLU A 177 -9.11 -3.74 -11.08
CA GLU A 177 -8.13 -2.84 -10.48
C GLU A 177 -8.53 -1.35 -10.61
N CYS A 178 -9.29 -0.99 -11.65
CA CYS A 178 -9.85 0.34 -11.84
C CYS A 178 -11.17 0.57 -11.08
N ARG A 179 -11.71 -0.46 -10.42
CA ARG A 179 -13.05 -0.39 -9.84
C ARG A 179 -13.04 0.50 -8.61
N LYS A 180 -13.96 1.45 -8.57
CA LYS A 180 -14.18 2.28 -7.37
C LYS A 180 -14.84 1.44 -6.29
N LYS A 181 -14.36 1.59 -5.06
CA LYS A 181 -14.92 0.99 -3.84
C LYS A 181 -14.98 -0.54 -3.82
N PRO A 182 -13.88 -1.27 -4.11
CA PRO A 182 -13.85 -2.74 -4.03
C PRO A 182 -14.26 -3.27 -2.63
N GLU A 183 -14.03 -2.50 -1.57
CA GLU A 183 -14.46 -2.82 -0.21
C GLU A 183 -15.99 -2.97 -0.08
N ALA A 184 -16.77 -2.32 -0.96
CA ALA A 184 -18.22 -2.47 -0.99
C ALA A 184 -18.65 -3.88 -1.43
N ILE A 185 -17.91 -4.49 -2.35
CA ILE A 185 -18.15 -5.86 -2.86
C ILE A 185 -17.75 -6.86 -1.80
N LEU A 186 -16.57 -6.67 -1.18
CA LEU A 186 -16.12 -7.47 -0.04
C LEU A 186 -17.13 -7.41 1.11
N ALA A 187 -17.76 -6.26 1.34
CA ALA A 187 -18.79 -6.10 2.34
C ALA A 187 -20.13 -6.78 2.00
N GLY A 188 -20.32 -7.22 0.76
CA GLY A 188 -21.46 -8.01 0.30
C GLY A 188 -21.25 -9.53 0.41
N LYS A 189 -20.03 -10.00 0.67
CA LYS A 189 -19.70 -11.42 0.76
C LYS A 189 -20.36 -12.11 1.95
N SER A 190 -20.49 -13.44 1.84
CA SER A 190 -21.06 -14.29 2.88
C SER A 190 -20.32 -14.09 4.21
N LYS A 191 -21.02 -14.21 5.36
CA LYS A 191 -20.41 -13.98 6.68
C LYS A 191 -19.16 -14.83 6.94
N LYS A 192 -19.09 -16.04 6.38
CA LYS A 192 -17.96 -16.96 6.59
C LYS A 192 -16.67 -16.47 5.95
N SER A 193 -16.77 -15.85 4.77
CA SER A 193 -15.63 -15.36 4.00
C SER A 193 -15.52 -13.84 4.00
N LYS A 194 -16.30 -13.11 4.80
CA LYS A 194 -16.37 -11.65 4.72
C LYS A 194 -15.12 -10.97 5.29
N LEU A 195 -14.39 -10.23 4.46
CA LEU A 195 -13.24 -9.43 4.87
C LEU A 195 -13.62 -8.04 5.41
N VAL A 196 -14.76 -7.48 4.98
CA VAL A 196 -15.14 -6.09 5.26
C VAL A 196 -16.55 -6.03 5.87
N ALA A 197 -16.73 -5.29 6.96
CA ALA A 197 -18.03 -5.00 7.55
C ALA A 197 -18.59 -3.65 7.08
N ARG A 198 -19.93 -3.55 6.96
CA ARG A 198 -20.61 -2.27 6.79
C ARG A 198 -20.72 -1.60 8.16
N LYS A 199 -20.40 -0.31 8.24
CA LYS A 199 -20.48 0.53 9.44
C LYS A 199 -21.35 1.74 9.17
N ALA A 200 -22.50 1.80 9.83
CA ALA A 200 -23.37 2.97 9.82
C ALA A 200 -22.74 4.11 10.63
N LYS A 201 -22.81 5.35 10.12
CA LYS A 201 -22.30 6.55 10.81
C LYS A 201 -23.42 7.43 11.42
N GLY A 202 -24.61 6.87 11.63
CA GLY A 202 -25.80 7.60 12.11
C GLY A 202 -26.74 8.02 10.98
N ALA A 203 -27.91 8.56 11.35
CA ALA A 203 -28.95 8.96 10.40
C ALA A 203 -28.44 10.02 9.41
N GLY A 204 -28.67 9.81 8.11
CA GLY A 204 -28.31 10.74 7.04
C GLY A 204 -26.83 10.73 6.61
N LYS A 205 -25.95 9.94 7.26
CA LYS A 205 -24.54 9.82 6.86
C LYS A 205 -24.32 8.64 5.92
N PRO A 206 -23.41 8.76 4.93
CA PRO A 206 -23.08 7.65 4.04
C PRO A 206 -22.54 6.45 4.83
N MET A 207 -22.88 5.26 4.34
CA MET A 207 -22.32 4.00 4.85
C MET A 207 -20.80 4.03 4.71
N THR A 208 -20.11 3.52 5.72
CA THR A 208 -18.66 3.31 5.65
C THR A 208 -18.32 1.84 5.78
N TYR A 209 -17.08 1.50 5.44
CA TYR A 209 -16.58 0.14 5.44
C TYR A 209 -15.49 0.01 6.49
N ARG A 210 -15.46 -1.14 7.17
CA ARG A 210 -14.45 -1.47 8.18
C ARG A 210 -13.82 -2.80 7.81
N LYS A 211 -12.52 -2.79 7.52
CA LYS A 211 -11.74 -4.03 7.32
C LYS A 211 -11.72 -4.85 8.62
N ILE A 212 -11.89 -6.17 8.53
CA ILE A 212 -11.93 -7.10 9.67
C ILE A 212 -10.57 -7.77 9.76
N VAL A 213 -9.69 -7.26 10.63
CA VAL A 213 -8.27 -7.64 10.68
C VAL A 213 -8.06 -9.16 10.79
N GLU A 214 -8.80 -9.82 11.66
CA GLU A 214 -8.73 -11.27 11.87
C GLU A 214 -9.05 -12.05 10.60
N LYS A 215 -10.00 -11.56 9.79
CA LYS A 215 -10.38 -12.20 8.52
C LYS A 215 -9.32 -12.02 7.45
N TYR A 216 -8.61 -10.89 7.44
CA TYR A 216 -7.43 -10.72 6.57
C TYR A 216 -6.30 -11.66 7.00
N LYS A 217 -6.03 -11.82 8.32
CA LYS A 217 -5.03 -12.79 8.80
C LYS A 217 -5.36 -14.22 8.39
N GLU A 218 -6.62 -14.62 8.52
CA GLU A 218 -7.08 -15.96 8.12
C GLU A 218 -6.94 -16.18 6.60
N ALA A 219 -7.19 -15.16 5.79
CA ALA A 219 -7.21 -15.27 4.33
C ALA A 219 -5.84 -15.01 3.65
N ALA A 220 -4.90 -14.37 4.32
CA ALA A 220 -3.65 -13.92 3.71
C ALA A 220 -2.79 -15.05 3.11
N PRO A 221 -2.67 -16.25 3.73
CA PRO A 221 -1.96 -17.37 3.09
C PRO A 221 -2.62 -17.85 1.79
N GLU A 222 -3.94 -17.95 1.76
CA GLU A 222 -4.69 -18.31 0.55
C GLU A 222 -4.54 -17.23 -0.54
N PHE A 223 -4.58 -15.97 -0.14
CA PHE A 223 -4.36 -14.84 -1.04
C PHE A 223 -2.98 -14.89 -1.69
N ALA A 224 -1.92 -15.11 -0.90
CA ALA A 224 -0.55 -15.23 -1.40
C ALA A 224 -0.36 -16.47 -2.30
N ALA A 225 -1.00 -17.60 -1.97
CA ALA A 225 -1.00 -18.79 -2.83
C ALA A 225 -1.66 -18.54 -4.19
N ASN A 226 -2.64 -17.62 -4.25
CA ASN A 226 -3.34 -17.23 -5.47
C ASN A 226 -2.72 -16.01 -6.18
N TRP A 227 -1.48 -15.62 -5.82
CA TRP A 227 -0.85 -14.40 -6.34
C TRP A 227 -0.70 -14.37 -7.87
N ASN A 228 -0.42 -15.50 -8.51
CA ASN A 228 -0.38 -15.58 -9.98
C ASN A 228 -1.71 -15.17 -10.63
N ARG A 229 -2.85 -15.55 -10.03
CA ARG A 229 -4.16 -15.09 -10.50
C ARG A 229 -4.33 -13.59 -10.30
N VAL A 230 -3.84 -13.01 -9.20
CA VAL A 230 -3.90 -11.56 -9.00
C VAL A 230 -3.19 -10.84 -10.16
N LYS A 231 -1.98 -11.28 -10.51
CA LYS A 231 -1.21 -10.74 -11.64
C LYS A 231 -1.89 -10.88 -13.00
N GLU A 232 -2.69 -11.92 -13.21
CA GLU A 232 -3.46 -12.07 -14.46
C GLU A 232 -4.50 -10.95 -14.68
N TYR A 233 -5.01 -10.35 -13.59
CA TYR A 233 -6.09 -9.35 -13.65
C TYR A 233 -5.68 -7.94 -13.19
N CYS A 234 -4.54 -7.81 -12.53
CA CYS A 234 -4.07 -6.58 -11.91
C CYS A 234 -2.65 -6.25 -12.38
N THR A 235 -2.52 -5.21 -13.21
CA THR A 235 -1.23 -4.82 -13.80
C THR A 235 -0.28 -4.21 -12.77
N GLU A 236 -0.80 -3.53 -11.74
CA GLU A 236 0.06 -2.99 -10.68
C GLU A 236 0.58 -4.09 -9.74
N ALA A 237 -0.10 -5.25 -9.68
CA ALA A 237 0.40 -6.43 -8.97
C ALA A 237 1.60 -7.05 -9.72
N VAL A 238 1.55 -7.09 -11.06
CA VAL A 238 2.69 -7.49 -11.88
C VAL A 238 3.88 -6.58 -11.61
N ARG A 239 3.67 -5.27 -11.71
CA ARG A 239 4.70 -4.26 -11.46
C ARG A 239 5.32 -4.37 -10.07
N PHE A 240 4.50 -4.59 -9.04
CA PHE A 240 5.01 -4.78 -7.67
C PHE A 240 5.96 -5.99 -7.58
N GLU A 241 5.58 -7.14 -8.16
CA GLU A 241 6.45 -8.32 -8.15
C GLU A 241 7.73 -8.10 -8.95
N GLU A 242 7.65 -7.47 -10.13
CA GLU A 242 8.81 -7.16 -10.96
C GLU A 242 9.77 -6.22 -10.23
N ASP A 243 9.27 -5.08 -9.72
CA ASP A 243 10.06 -4.13 -8.92
C ASP A 243 10.72 -4.83 -7.71
N PHE A 244 9.99 -5.72 -7.02
CA PHE A 244 10.53 -6.47 -5.88
C PHE A 244 11.64 -7.44 -6.29
N LYS A 245 11.45 -8.20 -7.36
CA LYS A 245 12.45 -9.14 -7.88
C LYS A 245 13.70 -8.44 -8.39
N ASP A 246 13.55 -7.28 -9.02
CA ASP A 246 14.67 -6.46 -9.49
C ASP A 246 15.53 -5.99 -8.31
N VAL A 247 14.90 -5.54 -7.22
CA VAL A 247 15.62 -5.20 -5.99
C VAL A 247 16.34 -6.43 -5.42
N LEU A 248 15.68 -7.58 -5.34
CA LEU A 248 16.31 -8.81 -4.85
C LEU A 248 17.53 -9.22 -5.68
N ALA A 249 17.43 -9.17 -7.00
CA ALA A 249 18.52 -9.50 -7.91
C ALA A 249 19.71 -8.54 -7.77
N SER A 250 19.49 -7.31 -7.30
CA SER A 250 20.56 -6.35 -7.03
C SER A 250 21.32 -6.59 -5.70
N LEU A 251 20.77 -7.44 -4.83
CA LEU A 251 21.37 -7.80 -3.54
C LEU A 251 22.26 -9.04 -3.61
N GLU A 252 22.26 -9.75 -4.75
CA GLU A 252 23.09 -10.94 -5.03
C GLU A 252 24.40 -10.58 -5.75
#